data_AF-A0A1Y1V783-F1
#
_entry.id   AF-A0A1Y1V783-F1
#
_cell.length_a   1.000
_cell.length_b   1.000
_cell.length_c   1.000
_cell.angle_alpha   90.00
_cell.angle_beta   90.00
_cell.angle_gamma   90.00
#
_symmetry.space_group_name_H-M   'P 1'
#
loop_
_entity.id
_entity.type
_entity.pdbx_description
1 polymer ?
#
loop_
_entity_poly.entity_id
_entity_poly.type
_entity_poly.pdbx_seq_one_letter_code
_entity_poly.pdbx_strand_id
1 'polypeptide(L)'
;MALFKINKRQFPKMRKCLCCFCFSSKISAYISTIFMMIFITYPLIRNILFHEDSYTLIDQFIQTLIIICLVYLLNGIIKDNIYHMELFKIIFLIYLIYSVILVIFDFFKYFYSNTYLEVMFNQYKEYFKNNDDSYNEEELNEIYYYFVTVSYIEDIEESKKKIDYYRNA
;
A
#
# COMPACT_ATOMS: atom_id res chain seq x y z
N MET A 1 17.36 38.31 -10.09
CA MET A 1 16.74 37.63 -8.92
C MET A 1 15.56 36.82 -9.42
N ALA A 2 15.76 35.54 -9.75
CA ALA A 2 14.69 34.70 -10.27
C ALA A 2 13.77 34.29 -9.12
N LEU A 3 12.49 34.65 -9.21
CA LEU A 3 11.46 34.19 -8.27
C LEU A 3 11.26 32.68 -8.46
N PHE A 4 11.83 31.88 -7.56
CA PHE A 4 11.64 30.44 -7.58
C PHE A 4 10.20 30.12 -7.18
N LYS A 5 9.46 29.47 -8.08
CA LYS A 5 8.12 28.96 -7.79
C LYS A 5 8.28 27.73 -6.90
N ILE A 6 8.14 27.91 -5.60
CA ILE A 6 8.07 26.79 -4.65
C ILE A 6 6.83 25.98 -5.04
N ASN A 7 7.02 24.77 -5.55
CA ASN A 7 5.91 23.87 -5.79
C ASN A 7 5.21 23.63 -4.46
N LYS A 8 3.94 24.03 -4.38
CA LYS A 8 3.10 23.68 -3.25
C LYS A 8 3.06 22.16 -3.15
N ARG A 9 3.26 21.66 -1.93
CA ARG A 9 3.07 20.26 -1.57
C ARG A 9 1.70 19.78 -2.06
N GLN A 10 1.64 18.59 -2.64
CA GLN A 10 0.40 18.05 -3.21
C GLN A 10 -0.37 17.24 -2.16
N PHE A 11 0.34 16.54 -1.26
CA PHE A 11 -0.31 15.75 -0.21
C PHE A 11 -0.30 16.47 1.14
N PRO A 12 -1.35 16.34 1.97
CA PRO A 12 -1.34 16.88 3.32
C PRO A 12 -0.23 16.21 4.15
N LYS A 13 0.31 16.95 5.12
CA LYS A 13 1.21 16.36 6.13
C LYS A 13 0.42 15.34 6.94
N MET A 14 0.60 14.07 6.63
CA MET A 14 0.07 13.00 7.45
C MET A 14 0.79 13.02 8.80
N ARG A 15 0.02 13.04 9.88
CA ARG A 15 0.56 12.93 11.24
C ARG A 15 1.19 11.55 11.44
N LYS A 16 2.06 11.40 12.45
CA LYS A 16 2.69 10.12 12.79
C LYS A 16 1.61 9.03 12.92
N CYS A 17 1.81 7.90 12.24
CA CYS A 17 0.96 6.71 12.34
C CYS A 17 0.77 6.29 13.81
N LEU A 18 -0.40 5.74 14.16
CA LEU A 18 -0.73 5.21 15.50
C LEU A 18 0.33 4.24 16.02
N CYS A 19 0.84 3.36 15.16
CA CYS A 19 1.89 2.40 15.49
C CYS A 19 3.28 3.05 15.67
N CYS A 20 3.42 4.35 15.39
CA CYS A 20 4.72 5.02 15.28
C CYS A 20 4.78 6.38 15.99
N PHE A 21 3.90 6.64 16.94
CA PHE A 21 3.87 7.93 17.67
C PHE A 21 5.25 8.31 18.26
N CYS A 22 6.01 7.30 18.69
CA CYS A 22 7.32 7.47 19.32
C CYS A 22 8.51 7.49 18.35
N PHE A 23 8.35 7.08 17.09
CA PHE A 23 9.47 6.93 16.17
C PHE A 23 9.69 8.17 15.29
N SER A 24 10.90 8.30 14.75
CA SER A 24 11.18 9.26 13.67
C SER A 24 10.42 8.85 12.40
N SER A 25 10.12 9.80 11.53
CA SER A 25 9.41 9.53 10.27
C SER A 25 10.12 8.47 9.41
N LYS A 26 11.45 8.49 9.38
CA LYS A 26 12.28 7.52 8.66
C LYS A 26 12.13 6.10 9.22
N ILE A 27 12.21 5.95 10.54
CA ILE A 27 12.05 4.63 11.19
C ILE A 27 10.60 4.14 11.03
N SER A 28 9.63 5.03 11.16
CA SER A 28 8.21 4.72 10.95
C SER A 28 7.96 4.18 9.54
N ALA A 29 8.40 4.91 8.50
CA ALA A 29 8.26 4.48 7.11
C ALA A 29 8.97 3.15 6.83
N TYR A 30 10.15 2.94 7.43
CA TYR A 30 10.90 1.68 7.33
C TYR A 30 10.11 0.51 7.94
N ILE A 31 9.65 0.65 9.18
CA ILE A 31 8.91 -0.40 9.89
C ILE A 31 7.59 -0.69 9.18
N SER A 32 6.83 0.34 8.78
CA SER A 32 5.56 0.15 8.06
C SER A 32 5.77 -0.58 6.73
N THR A 33 6.87 -0.29 6.02
CA THR A 33 7.18 -0.99 4.76
C THR A 33 7.46 -2.46 5.01
N ILE A 34 8.20 -2.81 6.07
CA ILE A 34 8.43 -4.22 6.45
C ILE A 34 7.12 -4.91 6.80
N PHE A 35 6.26 -4.28 7.60
CA PHE A 35 4.96 -4.84 7.93
C PHE A 35 4.11 -5.10 6.69
N MET A 36 4.05 -4.14 5.75
CA MET A 36 3.34 -4.32 4.49
C MET A 36 3.93 -5.45 3.63
N MET A 37 5.26 -5.61 3.62
CA MET A 37 5.88 -6.74 2.92
C MET A 37 5.47 -8.07 3.54
N ILE A 38 5.49 -8.20 4.87
CA ILE A 38 5.04 -9.41 5.58
C ILE A 38 3.57 -9.67 5.28
N PHE A 39 2.74 -8.64 5.37
CA PHE A 39 1.29 -8.70 5.14
C PHE A 39 0.96 -9.21 3.74
N ILE A 40 1.61 -8.69 2.69
CA ILE A 40 1.39 -9.13 1.30
C ILE A 40 2.03 -10.50 1.01
N THR A 41 3.16 -10.82 1.64
CA THR A 41 3.86 -12.08 1.39
C THR A 41 3.16 -13.28 2.06
N TYR A 42 2.52 -13.07 3.22
CA TYR A 42 1.83 -14.12 3.96
C TYR A 42 0.75 -14.88 3.15
N PRO A 43 -0.24 -14.22 2.50
CA PRO A 43 -1.23 -14.92 1.70
C PRO A 43 -0.61 -15.64 0.50
N LEU A 44 0.45 -15.07 -0.08
CA LEU A 44 1.20 -15.66 -1.19
C LEU A 44 1.87 -16.99 -0.78
N ILE A 45 2.53 -17.01 0.38
CA ILE A 45 3.13 -18.22 0.95
C ILE A 45 2.05 -19.25 1.28
N ARG A 46 0.96 -18.82 1.93
CA ARG A 46 -0.16 -19.72 2.27
C ARG A 46 -0.73 -20.35 0.99
N ASN A 47 -0.94 -19.56 -0.05
CA ASN A 47 -1.47 -20.06 -1.31
C ASN A 47 -0.56 -21.12 -1.96
N ILE A 48 0.76 -20.88 -1.95
CA ILE A 48 1.74 -21.83 -2.48
C ILE A 48 1.77 -23.13 -1.64
N LEU A 49 1.76 -23.01 -0.31
CA LEU A 49 1.90 -24.16 0.60
C LEU A 49 0.64 -25.04 0.67
N PHE A 50 -0.55 -24.43 0.67
CA PHE A 50 -1.81 -25.15 0.86
C PHE A 50 -2.57 -25.42 -0.44
N HIS A 51 -2.07 -24.92 -1.58
CA HIS A 51 -2.73 -25.03 -2.90
C HIS A 51 -4.21 -24.61 -2.83
N GLU A 52 -4.47 -23.49 -2.15
CA GLU A 52 -5.81 -22.92 -2.17
C GLU A 52 -6.09 -22.36 -3.58
N ASP A 53 -7.21 -22.74 -4.20
CA ASP A 53 -7.59 -22.25 -5.54
C ASP A 53 -8.15 -20.82 -5.50
N SER A 54 -7.87 -20.06 -4.45
CA SER A 54 -8.44 -18.73 -4.19
C SER A 54 -7.81 -17.62 -5.02
N TYR A 55 -6.55 -17.78 -5.46
CA TYR A 55 -5.84 -16.76 -6.23
C TYR A 55 -5.59 -17.19 -7.68
N THR A 56 -5.90 -16.29 -8.62
CA THR A 56 -5.53 -16.50 -10.01
C THR A 56 -4.02 -16.32 -10.20
N LEU A 57 -3.46 -16.89 -11.27
CA LEU A 57 -2.05 -16.67 -11.65
C LEU A 57 -1.72 -15.18 -11.85
N ILE A 58 -2.70 -14.39 -12.29
CA ILE A 58 -2.57 -12.94 -12.48
C ILE A 58 -2.39 -12.25 -11.14
N ASP A 59 -3.18 -12.62 -10.13
CA ASP A 59 -3.08 -12.02 -8.79
C ASP A 59 -1.73 -12.31 -8.13
N GLN A 60 -1.23 -13.54 -8.27
CA GLN A 60 0.10 -13.93 -7.77
C GLN A 60 1.21 -13.11 -8.44
N PHE A 61 1.10 -12.89 -9.75
CA PHE A 61 2.06 -12.09 -10.50
C PHE A 61 2.05 -10.62 -10.04
N ILE A 62 0.86 -10.04 -9.87
CA ILE A 62 0.71 -8.65 -9.40
C ILE A 62 1.26 -8.51 -7.97
N GLN A 63 0.94 -9.42 -7.06
CA GLN A 63 1.47 -9.41 -5.70
C GLN A 63 3.01 -9.49 -5.67
N THR A 64 3.60 -10.34 -6.52
CA THR A 64 5.06 -10.44 -6.65
C THR A 64 5.67 -9.12 -7.12
N LEU A 65 5.06 -8.44 -8.08
CA LEU A 65 5.51 -7.12 -8.54
C LEU A 65 5.48 -6.08 -7.41
N ILE A 66 4.44 -6.10 -6.56
CA ILE A 66 4.33 -5.18 -5.42
C ILE A 66 5.44 -5.44 -4.40
N ILE A 67 5.71 -6.72 -4.09
CA ILE A 67 6.81 -7.09 -3.18
C ILE A 67 8.14 -6.53 -3.71
N ILE A 68 8.42 -6.69 -5.01
CA ILE A 68 9.61 -6.11 -5.65
C ILE A 68 9.64 -4.58 -5.49
N CYS A 69 8.49 -3.91 -5.67
CA CYS A 69 8.39 -2.46 -5.49
C CYS A 69 8.65 -2.02 -4.05
N LEU A 70 8.16 -2.78 -3.06
CA LEU A 70 8.42 -2.53 -1.65
C LEU A 70 9.90 -2.73 -1.30
N VAL A 71 10.59 -3.70 -1.92
CA VAL A 71 12.06 -3.83 -1.80
C VAL A 71 12.77 -2.58 -2.33
N TYR A 72 12.36 -2.06 -3.50
CA TYR A 72 12.92 -0.82 -4.04
C TYR A 72 12.65 0.38 -3.13
N LEU A 73 11.44 0.50 -2.58
CA LEU A 73 11.12 1.54 -1.61
C LEU A 73 12.02 1.43 -0.37
N LEU A 74 12.18 0.23 0.18
CA LEU A 74 13.02 0.00 1.36
C LEU A 74 14.48 0.43 1.09
N ASN A 75 15.03 0.05 -0.07
CA ASN A 75 16.33 0.51 -0.53
C ASN A 75 16.40 2.03 -0.70
N GLY A 76 15.34 2.64 -1.21
CA GLY A 76 15.17 4.09 -1.30
C GLY A 76 15.25 4.76 0.06
N ILE A 77 14.51 4.26 1.06
CA ILE A 77 14.49 4.78 2.44
C ILE A 77 15.86 4.66 3.10
N ILE A 78 16.54 3.52 2.96
CA ILE A 78 17.86 3.30 3.57
C ILE A 78 18.91 4.26 2.96
N LYS A 79 18.95 4.34 1.63
CA LYS A 79 19.96 5.13 0.89
C LYS A 79 19.56 6.60 0.66
N ASP A 80 18.40 7.01 1.16
CA ASP A 80 17.75 8.29 0.85
C ASP A 80 17.72 8.58 -0.67
N ASN A 81 17.51 7.54 -1.50
CA ASN A 81 17.49 7.69 -2.97
C ASN A 81 16.08 8.02 -3.46
N ILE A 82 15.87 9.27 -3.90
CA ILE A 82 14.57 9.79 -4.36
C ILE A 82 14.05 9.02 -5.56
N TYR A 83 14.90 8.61 -6.49
CA TYR A 83 14.48 7.92 -7.70
C TYR A 83 13.72 6.62 -7.40
N HIS A 84 14.20 5.83 -6.43
CA HIS A 84 13.50 4.62 -6.00
C HIS A 84 12.17 4.91 -5.29
N MET A 85 12.12 6.01 -4.52
CA MET A 85 10.89 6.43 -3.85
C MET A 85 9.83 6.94 -4.85
N GLU A 86 10.23 7.67 -5.89
CA GLU A 86 9.34 8.13 -6.96
C GLU A 86 8.80 6.95 -7.77
N LEU A 87 9.65 5.97 -8.10
CA LEU A 87 9.22 4.75 -8.78
C LEU A 87 8.15 4.02 -7.98
N PHE A 88 8.33 3.91 -6.65
CA PHE A 88 7.32 3.33 -5.77
C PHE A 88 5.98 4.08 -5.84
N LYS A 89 5.97 5.43 -5.82
CA LYS A 89 4.73 6.21 -5.88
C LYS A 89 3.88 5.84 -7.10
N ILE A 90 4.53 5.67 -8.25
CA ILE A 90 3.85 5.39 -9.52
C ILE A 90 3.34 3.95 -9.53
N ILE A 91 4.20 2.97 -9.25
CA ILE A 91 3.82 1.56 -9.35
C ILE A 91 2.77 1.19 -8.30
N PHE A 92 2.94 1.66 -7.06
CA PHE A 92 1.98 1.37 -6.00
C PHE A 92 0.62 2.07 -6.23
N LEU A 93 0.61 3.24 -6.89
CA LEU A 93 -0.64 3.89 -7.29
C LEU A 93 -1.40 3.08 -8.34
N ILE A 94 -0.69 2.55 -9.35
CA ILE A 94 -1.29 1.68 -10.37
C ILE A 94 -1.90 0.44 -9.71
N TYR A 95 -1.19 -0.14 -8.73
CA TYR A 95 -1.71 -1.25 -7.93
C TYR A 95 -2.99 -0.87 -7.18
N LEU A 96 -3.02 0.27 -6.47
CA LEU A 96 -4.23 0.69 -5.76
C LEU A 96 -5.42 0.89 -6.70
N ILE A 97 -5.20 1.47 -7.89
CA ILE A 97 -6.25 1.62 -8.90
C ILE A 97 -6.76 0.23 -9.33
N TYR A 98 -5.86 -0.72 -9.57
CA TYR A 98 -6.22 -2.10 -9.89
C TYR A 98 -7.06 -2.75 -8.78
N SER A 99 -6.65 -2.63 -7.51
CA SER A 99 -7.40 -3.16 -6.37
C SER A 99 -8.80 -2.55 -6.27
N VAL A 100 -8.93 -1.24 -6.44
CA VAL A 100 -10.25 -0.57 -6.43
C VAL A 100 -11.13 -1.07 -7.58
N ILE A 101 -10.56 -1.29 -8.77
CA ILE A 101 -11.29 -1.85 -9.92
C ILE A 101 -11.80 -3.27 -9.61
N LEU A 102 -10.98 -4.11 -8.98
CA LEU A 102 -11.40 -5.46 -8.57
C LEU A 102 -12.56 -5.41 -7.58
N VAL A 103 -12.47 -4.58 -6.53
CA VAL A 103 -13.56 -4.41 -5.56
C VAL A 103 -14.84 -3.94 -6.24
N ILE A 104 -14.75 -3.03 -7.22
CA ILE A 104 -15.90 -2.60 -8.01
C ILE A 104 -16.48 -3.76 -8.85
N PHE A 105 -15.64 -4.58 -9.48
CA PHE A 105 -16.09 -5.75 -10.23
C PHE A 105 -16.76 -6.79 -9.33
N ASP A 106 -16.20 -7.06 -8.16
CA ASP A 106 -16.79 -7.97 -7.18
C ASP A 106 -18.13 -7.44 -6.66
N PHE A 107 -18.22 -6.14 -6.41
CA PHE A 107 -19.48 -5.47 -6.09
C PHE A 107 -20.51 -5.64 -7.21
N PHE A 108 -20.15 -5.41 -8.48
CA PHE A 108 -21.08 -5.63 -9.59
C PHE A 108 -21.51 -7.08 -9.72
N LYS A 109 -20.56 -8.02 -9.60
CA LYS A 109 -20.84 -9.46 -9.61
C LYS A 109 -21.82 -9.85 -8.49
N TYR A 110 -21.65 -9.26 -7.32
CA TYR A 110 -22.52 -9.43 -6.18
C TYR A 110 -23.96 -8.95 -6.46
N PHE A 111 -24.13 -7.75 -7.03
CA PHE A 111 -25.46 -7.19 -7.29
C PHE A 111 -26.22 -7.86 -8.44
N TYR A 112 -25.52 -8.36 -9.47
CA TYR A 112 -26.18 -8.88 -10.67
C TYR A 112 -26.42 -10.39 -10.65
N SER A 113 -25.76 -11.16 -9.77
CA SER A 113 -25.90 -12.61 -9.73
C SER A 113 -26.67 -13.05 -8.49
N ASN A 114 -27.98 -13.28 -8.65
CA ASN A 114 -28.85 -13.82 -7.58
C ASN A 114 -28.30 -15.14 -7.03
N THR A 115 -27.74 -15.99 -7.89
CA THR A 115 -27.07 -17.24 -7.52
C THR A 115 -25.80 -17.01 -6.71
N TYR A 116 -25.03 -15.98 -7.03
CA TYR A 116 -23.83 -15.63 -6.27
C TYR A 116 -24.18 -15.10 -4.88
N LEU A 117 -25.25 -14.29 -4.78
CA LEU A 117 -25.73 -13.78 -3.49
C LEU A 117 -26.15 -14.93 -2.57
N GLU A 118 -26.87 -15.92 -3.10
CA GLU A 118 -27.29 -17.09 -2.32
C GLU A 118 -26.10 -17.97 -1.88
N VAL A 119 -25.13 -18.22 -2.77
CA VAL A 119 -23.90 -18.96 -2.43
C VAL A 119 -23.10 -18.21 -1.36
N MET A 120 -22.88 -16.90 -1.53
CA MET A 120 -22.17 -16.06 -0.57
C MET A 120 -22.90 -16.00 0.77
N PHE A 121 -24.23 -15.87 0.77
CA PHE A 121 -25.02 -15.84 2.00
C PHE A 121 -24.93 -17.16 2.77
N ASN A 122 -24.96 -18.29 2.06
CA ASN A 122 -24.80 -19.61 2.67
C ASN A 122 -23.38 -19.82 3.23
N GLN A 123 -22.34 -19.40 2.49
CA GLN A 123 -20.95 -19.42 2.97
C GLN A 123 -20.76 -18.52 4.19
N TYR A 124 -21.31 -17.30 4.19
CA TYR A 124 -21.26 -16.40 5.34
C TYR A 124 -21.98 -16.99 6.54
N LYS A 125 -23.14 -17.61 6.33
CA LYS A 125 -23.90 -18.27 7.40
C LYS A 125 -23.15 -19.45 8.00
N GLU A 126 -22.44 -20.24 7.19
CA GLU A 126 -21.56 -21.30 7.68
C GLU A 126 -20.33 -20.74 8.40
N TYR A 127 -19.75 -19.65 7.90
CA TYR A 127 -18.61 -18.99 8.52
C TYR A 127 -18.94 -18.44 9.92
N PHE A 128 -20.04 -17.66 10.05
CA PHE A 128 -20.51 -17.13 11.34
C PHE A 128 -20.96 -18.21 12.32
N LYS A 129 -21.39 -19.37 11.82
CA LYS A 129 -21.72 -20.50 12.68
C LYS A 129 -20.48 -21.16 13.29
N ASN A 130 -19.32 -20.98 12.66
CA ASN A 130 -18.09 -21.70 12.99
C ASN A 130 -16.97 -20.81 13.56
N ASN A 131 -17.02 -19.47 13.40
CA ASN A 131 -15.98 -18.56 13.88
C ASN A 131 -16.58 -17.32 14.57
N ASP A 132 -16.06 -16.99 15.77
CA ASP A 132 -16.27 -15.70 16.44
C ASP A 132 -15.38 -14.61 15.82
N ASP A 133 -16.03 -13.57 15.29
CA ASP A 133 -15.58 -12.19 15.05
C ASP A 133 -14.11 -11.95 14.62
N SER A 134 -13.88 -11.98 13.29
CA SER A 134 -12.74 -11.30 12.66
C SER A 134 -13.15 -10.76 11.29
N TYR A 135 -13.67 -9.53 11.27
CA TYR A 135 -14.05 -8.83 10.04
C TYR A 135 -12.84 -8.19 9.32
N ASN A 136 -12.92 -8.12 7.99
CA ASN A 136 -11.90 -7.62 7.06
C ASN A 136 -11.54 -6.14 7.25
N GLU A 137 -10.54 -5.83 8.08
CA GLU A 137 -9.85 -4.52 8.14
C GLU A 137 -8.72 -4.38 7.08
N GLU A 138 -8.55 -5.37 6.20
CA GLU A 138 -7.36 -5.51 5.37
C GLU A 138 -7.20 -4.44 4.28
N GLU A 139 -8.27 -4.13 3.53
CA GLU A 139 -8.18 -3.22 2.35
C GLU A 139 -7.96 -1.75 2.72
N LEU A 140 -8.52 -1.29 3.85
CA LEU A 140 -8.40 0.11 4.29
C LEU A 140 -6.94 0.45 4.68
N ASN A 141 -6.17 -0.56 5.11
CA ASN A 141 -4.79 -0.40 5.54
C ASN A 141 -3.85 -0.05 4.39
N GLU A 142 -4.09 -0.56 3.18
CA GLU A 142 -3.20 -0.34 2.03
C GLU A 142 -3.26 1.11 1.52
N ILE A 143 -4.48 1.65 1.43
CA ILE A 143 -4.73 3.04 1.01
C ILE A 143 -4.11 4.01 2.02
N TYR A 144 -4.33 3.75 3.31
CA TYR A 144 -3.73 4.55 4.37
C TYR A 144 -2.20 4.50 4.33
N TYR A 145 -1.63 3.31 4.18
CA TYR A 145 -0.19 3.11 4.05
C TYR A 145 0.39 3.92 2.87
N TYR A 146 -0.26 3.91 1.71
CA TYR A 146 0.17 4.68 0.55
C TYR A 146 0.23 6.18 0.85
N PHE A 147 -0.83 6.77 1.41
CA PHE A 147 -0.85 8.19 1.71
C PHE A 147 0.22 8.60 2.71
N VAL A 148 0.43 7.81 3.77
CA VAL A 148 1.49 8.06 4.76
C VAL A 148 2.86 8.03 4.09
N THR A 149 3.09 7.04 3.23
CA THR A 149 4.37 6.85 2.55
C THR A 149 4.65 7.96 1.53
N VAL A 150 3.67 8.33 0.72
CA VAL A 150 3.81 9.44 -0.24
C VAL A 150 4.06 10.77 0.47
N SER A 151 3.34 11.04 1.56
CA SER A 151 3.57 12.21 2.41
C SER A 151 5.01 12.26 2.92
N TYR A 152 5.55 11.13 3.38
CA TYR A 152 6.94 11.04 3.82
C TYR A 152 7.95 11.33 2.70
N ILE A 153 7.70 10.81 1.50
CA ILE A 153 8.61 11.03 0.36
C ILE A 153 8.64 12.51 -0.04
N GLU A 154 7.49 13.20 -0.05
CA GLU A 154 7.45 14.64 -0.32
C GLU A 154 8.27 15.45 0.71
N ASP A 155 8.23 15.06 1.99
CA ASP A 155 9.05 15.70 3.04
C ASP A 155 10.56 15.57 2.73
N ILE A 156 10.99 14.40 2.25
CA ILE A 156 12.39 14.19 1.82
C ILE A 156 12.73 15.06 0.61
N GLU A 157 11.88 15.07 -0.42
CA GLU A 157 12.11 15.88 -1.63
C GLU A 157 12.23 17.37 -1.30
N GLU A 158 11.37 17.89 -0.41
CA GLU A 158 11.43 19.29 0.01
C GLU A 158 12.74 19.60 0.77
N SER A 159 13.17 18.70 1.66
CA SER A 159 14.42 18.85 2.41
C SER A 159 15.64 18.89 1.49
N LYS A 160 15.72 18.02 0.48
CA LYS A 160 16.84 18.01 -0.47
C LYS A 160 16.89 19.28 -1.32
N LYS A 161 15.74 19.74 -1.82
CA LYS A 161 15.64 20.98 -2.60
C LYS A 161 16.17 22.19 -1.82
N LYS A 162 15.92 22.27 -0.51
CA LYS A 162 16.46 23.33 0.35
C LYS A 162 17.98 23.24 0.48
N ILE A 163 18.53 22.04 0.68
CA ILE A 163 19.99 21.84 0.79
C ILE A 163 20.69 22.25 -0.50
N ASP A 164 20.18 21.81 -1.65
CA ASP A 164 20.75 22.13 -2.96
C ASP A 164 20.70 23.64 -3.25
N TYR A 165 19.66 24.33 -2.77
CA TYR A 165 19.57 25.79 -2.85
C TYR A 165 20.70 26.47 -2.07
N TYR A 166 20.89 26.12 -0.79
CA TYR A 166 21.95 26.72 0.02
C TYR A 166 23.37 26.39 -0.46
N ARG A 167 23.53 25.28 -1.19
CA ARG A 167 24.82 24.90 -1.76
C ARG A 167 25.21 25.72 -3.00
N ASN A 168 24.22 26.25 -3.71
CA ASN A 168 24.39 26.97 -4.98
C ASN A 168 24.21 28.50 -4.85
N ALA A 169 23.91 29.00 -3.65
CA ALA A 169 23.75 30.42 -3.33
C ALA A 169 25.04 30.99 -2.72
#